data_AF-A0A831PEF2-F1
#
_entry.id   AF-A0A831PEF2-F1
#
_cell.length_a   1.000
_cell.length_b   1.000
_cell.length_c   1.000
_cell.angle_alpha   90.00
_cell.angle_beta   90.00
_cell.angle_gamma   90.00
#
_symmetry.space_group_name_H-M   'P 1'
#
loop_
_entity.id
_entity.type
_entity.pdbx_description
1 polymer ?
#
loop_
_entity_poly.entity_id
_entity_poly.type
_entity_poly.pdbx_seq_one_letter_code
_entity_poly.pdbx_strand_id
1 'polypeptide(L)' 'MAKKKDLTTKTESELQKVIREKRLALRDFYFDLAGGKVTNVKKGKNIKKEVARIMTAWRKKELMENK' A
#
# COMPACT_ATOMS: atom_id res chain seq x y z
N MET A 1 -8.17 10.41 1.92
CA MET A 1 -7.77 10.37 0.49
C MET A 1 -6.31 10.83 0.43
N ALA A 2 -5.36 9.96 0.09
CA ALA A 2 -3.95 10.33 -0.05
C ALA A 2 -3.64 10.72 -1.50
N LYS A 3 -3.00 11.88 -1.66
CA LYS A 3 -2.66 12.57 -2.90
C LYS A 3 -1.83 11.66 -3.82
N LYS A 4 -2.24 11.57 -5.10
CA LYS A 4 -1.49 10.87 -6.18
C LYS A 4 -0.07 11.42 -6.40
N LYS A 5 0.24 12.61 -5.89
CA LYS A 5 1.42 13.40 -6.26
C LYS A 5 2.72 12.98 -5.55
N ASP A 6 2.63 12.31 -4.39
CA ASP A 6 3.81 11.94 -3.58
C ASP A 6 4.39 10.55 -3.92
N LEU A 7 3.70 9.78 -4.77
CA LEU A 7 4.13 8.43 -5.17
C LEU A 7 5.07 8.44 -6.38
N THR A 8 5.07 9.52 -7.15
CA THR A 8 5.93 9.69 -8.33
C THR A 8 7.37 10.06 -7.95
N THR A 9 7.58 10.72 -6.82
CA THR A 9 8.89 11.20 -6.34
C THR A 9 9.70 10.17 -5.57
N LYS A 10 9.08 9.07 -5.10
CA LYS A 10 9.80 8.02 -4.36
C LYS A 10 10.61 7.12 -5.28
N THR A 11 11.82 6.80 -4.84
CA THR A 11 12.73 5.83 -5.46
C THR A 11 12.12 4.43 -5.40
N GLU A 12 12.43 3.56 -6.37
CA GLU A 12 11.85 2.21 -6.44
C GLU A 12 12.08 1.39 -5.16
N SER A 13 13.26 1.54 -4.56
CA SER A 13 13.61 0.91 -3.28
C SER A 13 12.67 1.34 -2.13
N GLU A 14 12.31 2.62 -2.08
CA GLU A 14 11.39 3.14 -1.07
C GLU A 14 9.97 2.64 -1.30
N LEU A 15 9.53 2.55 -2.56
CA LEU A 15 8.22 2.00 -2.91
C LEU A 15 8.10 0.54 -2.46
N GLN A 16 9.14 -0.27 -2.68
CA GLN A 16 9.16 -1.67 -2.23
C GLN A 16 9.14 -1.80 -0.70
N LYS A 17 9.90 -0.97 0.03
CA LYS A 17 9.88 -0.94 1.50
C LYS A 17 8.48 -0.61 2.03
N VAL A 18 7.85 0.44 1.49
CA VAL A 18 6.51 0.87 1.90
C VAL A 18 5.46 -0.21 1.58
N ILE A 19 5.57 -0.92 0.44
CA ILE A 19 4.68 -2.05 0.13
C ILE A 19 4.81 -3.15 1.20
N ARG A 20 6.04 -3.49 1.60
CA ARG A 20 6.28 -4.54 2.59
C ARG A 20 5.70 -4.18 3.95
N GLU A 21 5.94 -2.96 4.43
CA GLU A 21 5.38 -2.45 5.68
C GLU A 21 3.85 -2.44 5.67
N LYS A 22 3.24 -1.97 4.57
CA LYS A 22 1.77 -1.93 4.45
C LYS A 22 1.15 -3.33 4.37
N ARG A 23 1.84 -4.32 3.79
CA ARG A 23 1.41 -5.73 3.80
C ARG A 23 1.47 -6.34 5.20
N LEU A 24 2.53 -6.03 5.97
CA LEU A 24 2.63 -6.45 7.37
C LEU A 24 1.49 -5.85 8.20
N ALA A 25 1.25 -4.54 8.08
CA ALA A 25 0.13 -3.89 8.74
C ALA A 25 -1.25 -4.49 8.35
N LEU A 26 -1.38 -5.00 7.12
CA LEU A 26 -2.58 -5.69 6.65
C LEU A 26 -2.74 -7.06 7.33
N ARG A 27 -1.64 -7.80 7.49
CA ARG A 27 -1.62 -9.08 8.21
C ARG A 27 -1.97 -8.88 9.69
N ASP A 28 -1.36 -7.90 10.34
CA ASP A 28 -1.63 -7.57 11.74
C ASP A 28 -3.09 -7.15 11.92
N PHE A 29 -3.61 -6.33 10.99
CA PHE A 29 -5.03 -5.96 10.97
C PHE A 29 -5.96 -7.18 10.85
N TYR A 30 -5.61 -8.20 10.05
CA TYR A 30 -6.41 -9.42 9.98
C TYR A 30 -6.33 -10.25 11.26
N PHE A 31 -5.17 -10.30 11.90
CA PHE A 31 -5.01 -10.99 13.17
C PHE A 31 -5.86 -10.31 14.27
N ASP A 32 -5.80 -8.99 14.35
CA ASP A 32 -6.62 -8.21 15.28
C ASP A 32 -8.12 -8.33 14.95
N LEU A 33 -8.48 -8.42 13.67
CA LEU A 33 -9.86 -8.61 13.23
C LEU A 33 -10.39 -9.98 13.65
N ALA A 34 -9.59 -11.05 13.48
CA ALA A 34 -9.95 -12.39 13.93
C ALA A 34 -10.13 -12.45 15.45
N GLY A 35 -9.34 -11.68 16.20
CA GLY A 35 -9.46 -11.54 17.65
C GLY A 35 -10.60 -10.60 18.11
N GLY A 36 -11.42 -10.05 17.20
CA GLY A 36 -12.52 -9.15 17.54
C GLY A 36 -12.10 -7.80 18.12
N LYS A 37 -10.81 -7.45 18.07
CA LYS A 37 -10.26 -6.21 18.65
C LYS A 37 -10.41 -5.00 17.71
N VAL A 38 -10.86 -5.21 16.48
CA VAL A 38 -10.96 -4.16 15.46
C VAL A 38 -12.35 -3.56 15.44
N THR A 39 -12.46 -2.33 15.95
CA THR A 39 -13.67 -1.50 15.83
C THR A 39 -13.75 -0.77 14.47
N ASN A 40 -12.61 -0.56 13.82
CA ASN A 40 -12.52 0.22 12.59
C ASN A 40 -12.20 -0.63 11.36
N VAL A 41 -13.23 -1.27 10.82
CA VAL A 41 -13.16 -2.11 9.60
C VAL A 41 -12.71 -1.32 8.36
N LYS A 42 -12.96 0.01 8.33
CA LYS A 42 -12.58 0.88 7.21
C LYS A 42 -11.07 1.01 7.06
N LYS A 43 -10.28 0.82 8.14
CA LYS A 43 -8.81 0.84 8.08
C LYS A 43 -8.27 -0.21 7.12
N GLY A 44 -8.73 -1.46 7.20
CA GLY A 44 -8.29 -2.53 6.31
C GLY A 44 -8.54 -2.23 4.82
N LYS A 45 -9.72 -1.68 4.49
CA LYS A 45 -10.06 -1.26 3.12
C LYS A 45 -9.14 -0.14 2.61
N ASN A 46 -8.78 0.82 3.46
CA ASN A 46 -7.87 1.89 3.09
C ASN A 46 -6.44 1.38 2.85
N ILE A 47 -5.92 0.50 3.72
CA ILE A 47 -4.60 -0.10 3.57
C ILE A 47 -4.52 -0.89 2.24
N LYS A 48 -5.54 -1.70 1.91
CA LYS A 48 -5.63 -2.39 0.61
C LYS A 48 -5.54 -1.43 -0.58
N LYS A 49 -6.30 -0.31 -0.53
CA LYS A 49 -6.30 0.69 -1.60
C LYS A 49 -4.96 1.41 -1.73
N GLU A 50 -4.29 1.69 -0.62
CA GLU A 50 -2.95 2.30 -0.64
C GLU A 50 -1.93 1.36 -1.28
N VAL A 51 -1.88 0.09 -0.89
CA VAL A 51 -0.99 -0.92 -1.48
C VAL A 51 -1.23 -1.04 -2.99
N ALA A 52 -2.49 -1.13 -3.42
CA ALA A 52 -2.84 -1.23 -4.83
C ALA A 52 -2.35 0.00 -5.63
N ARG A 53 -2.55 1.21 -5.10
CA ARG A 53 -2.09 2.45 -5.76
C ARG A 53 -0.57 2.50 -5.89
N ILE A 54 0.16 2.07 -4.88
CA ILE A 54 1.63 2.02 -4.89
C ILE A 54 2.11 1.01 -5.95
N MET A 55 1.52 -0.20 -5.98
CA MET A 55 1.86 -1.21 -7.00
C MET A 55 1.56 -0.73 -8.42
N THR A 56 0.42 -0.07 -8.64
CA THR A 56 0.09 0.50 -9.96
C THR A 56 1.07 1.58 -10.38
N ALA A 57 1.47 2.46 -9.46
CA ALA A 57 2.46 3.51 -9.75
C ALA A 57 3.82 2.91 -10.12
N TRP A 58 4.27 1.88 -9.41
CA TRP A 58 5.51 1.16 -9.71
C TRP A 58 5.45 0.50 -11.10
N ARG A 59 4.40 -0.29 -11.38
CA ARG A 59 4.23 -0.93 -12.69
C ARG A 59 4.15 0.08 -13.83
N LYS A 60 3.56 1.25 -13.59
CA LYS A 60 3.50 2.31 -14.59
C LYS A 60 4.88 2.90 -14.89
N LYS A 61 5.76 3.06 -13.90
CA LYS A 61 7.15 3.50 -14.11
C LYS A 61 7.92 2.48 -14.96
N GLU A 62 7.88 1.22 -14.56
CA GLU A 62 8.52 0.10 -15.28
C GLU A 62 8.12 0.03 -16.76
N LEU A 63 6.82 0.22 -17.05
CA LEU A 63 6.32 0.24 -18.43
C LEU A 63 6.75 1.46 -19.26
N MET A 64 7.06 2.58 -18.62
CA MET A 64 7.53 3.80 -19.30
C MET A 64 9.03 3.74 -19.59
N GLU A 65 9.80 2.98 -18.81
CA GLU A 65 11.25 2.81 -18.98
C GLU A 65 11.60 1.78 -20.05
N ASN A 66 10.73 0.78 -20.28
CA ASN A 66 10.87 -0.23 -21.34
C ASN A 66 10.30 0.19 -22.71
N LYS A 67 10.20 1.50 -23.00
CA LYS A 67 9.60 2.03 -24.23
C LYS A 67 10.56 2.96 -24.96
#